data_AF-A0A2R3IKS8-F1
#
_entry.id   AF-A0A2R3IKS8-F1
#
_cell.length_a   1.000
_cell.length_b   1.000
_cell.length_c   1.000
_cell.angle_alpha   90.00
_cell.angle_beta   90.00
_cell.angle_gamma   90.00
#
_symmetry.space_group_name_H-M   'P 1'
#
loop_
_entity.id
_entity.type
_entity.pdbx_description
1 polymer ?
#
loop_
_entity_poly.entity_id
_entity_poly.type
_entity_poly.pdbx_seq_one_letter_code
_entity_poly.pdbx_strand_id
1 'polypeptide(L)' 'MPMLEPWSNHDQPDGSIEVRREGELHFTLVWVQAIGQWELRRAGESEVIERDQYRNDLFSAIQSGRIK' A
#
# COMPACT_ATOMS: atom_id res chain seq x y z
N MET A 1 -5.95 -22.47 8.97
CA MET A 1 -6.32 -21.04 8.89
C MET A 1 -5.24 -20.37 8.05
N PRO A 2 -5.54 -19.71 6.92
CA PRO A 2 -4.51 -18.92 6.24
C PRO A 2 -4.16 -17.78 7.20
N MET A 3 -2.94 -17.83 7.74
CA MET A 3 -2.40 -16.73 8.53
C MET A 3 -2.22 -15.59 7.53
N LEU A 4 -3.03 -14.53 7.65
CA LEU A 4 -2.78 -13.28 6.93
C LEU A 4 -1.32 -12.91 7.22
N GLU A 5 -0.53 -12.74 6.17
CA GLU A 5 0.84 -12.25 6.32
C GLU A 5 0.81 -10.96 7.17
N PRO A 6 1.80 -10.73 8.05
CA PRO A 6 1.76 -9.65 9.06
C PRO A 6 2.04 -8.29 8.43
N TRP A 7 1.13 -7.88 7.54
CA TRP A 7 1.10 -6.57 6.91
C TRP A 7 0.52 -5.56 7.89
N SER A 8 1.18 -4.41 8.00
CA SER A 8 0.75 -3.26 8.80
C SER A 8 0.79 -2.02 7.95
N ASN A 9 -0.16 -1.11 8.14
CA ASN A 9 -0.15 0.19 7.49
C ASN A 9 0.08 1.31 8.52
N HIS A 10 0.87 2.31 8.15
CA HIS A 10 1.23 3.43 9.00
C HIS A 10 1.05 4.74 8.24
N ASP A 11 0.06 5.54 8.64
CA ASP A 11 -0.13 6.88 8.10
C ASP A 11 1.08 7.78 8.47
N GLN A 12 1.65 8.42 7.45
CA GLN A 12 2.76 9.35 7.56
C GLN A 12 2.28 10.79 7.67
N PRO A 13 3.08 11.70 8.25
CA PRO A 13 2.72 13.11 8.35
C PRO A 13 2.57 13.82 7.00
N ASP A 14 3.16 13.32 5.91
CA ASP A 14 2.96 13.84 4.55
C ASP A 14 1.64 13.39 3.91
N GLY A 15 0.87 12.52 4.59
CA GLY A 15 -0.41 11.98 4.09
C GLY A 15 -0.28 10.72 3.24
N SER A 16 0.94 10.23 3.00
CA SER A 16 1.15 8.87 2.50
C SER A 16 0.93 7.82 3.59
N ILE A 17 0.76 6.57 3.17
CA ILE A 17 0.62 5.42 4.08
C ILE A 17 1.71 4.41 3.73
N GLU A 18 2.53 4.09 4.72
CA GLU A 18 3.55 3.07 4.61
C GLU A 18 2.96 1.69 4.88
N VAL A 19 3.14 0.76 3.95
CA VAL A 19 2.74 -0.63 4.12
C VAL A 19 3.98 -1.47 4.38
N ARG A 20 4.03 -2.03 5.59
CA ARG A 20 5.16 -2.78 6.12
C ARG A 20 4.81 -4.24 6.31
N ARG A 21 5.76 -5.13 6.06
CA ARG A 21 5.68 -6.56 6.36
C ARG A 21 6.81 -6.88 7.34
N GLU A 22 6.46 -7.49 8.47
CA GLU A 22 7.47 -7.88 9.50
C GLU A 22 8.37 -6.71 9.96
N GLY A 23 7.85 -5.48 9.88
CA GLY A 23 8.57 -4.25 10.24
C GLY A 23 9.36 -3.60 9.08
N GLU A 24 9.50 -4.28 7.95
CA GLU A 24 10.17 -3.77 6.75
C GLU A 24 9.20 -3.03 5.83
N LEU A 25 9.60 -1.87 5.31
CA LEU A 25 8.79 -1.10 4.36
C LEU A 25 8.87 -1.73 2.97
N HIS A 26 7.72 -2.17 2.45
CA HIS A 26 7.62 -2.80 1.13
C HIS A 26 6.85 -1.92 0.13
N PHE A 27 5.80 -1.26 0.58
CA PHE A 27 4.99 -0.42 -0.29
C PHE A 27 4.65 0.91 0.37
N THR A 28 4.34 1.89 -0.47
CA THR A 28 3.84 3.21 -0.06
C THR A 28 2.58 3.50 -0.85
N LEU A 29 1.54 3.90 -0.15
CA LEU A 29 0.26 4.33 -0.68
C LEU A 29 0.20 5.85 -0.65
N VAL A 30 -0.06 6.48 -1.78
CA VAL A 30 -0.14 7.95 -1.89
C VAL A 30 -1.48 8.34 -2.47
N TRP A 31 -2.21 9.23 -1.80
CA TRP A 31 -3.44 9.77 -2.36
C TRP A 31 -3.13 10.85 -3.40
N VAL A 32 -3.52 10.60 -4.65
CA VAL A 32 -3.31 11.55 -5.75
C VAL A 32 -4.61 12.28 -6.03
N GLN A 33 -4.70 13.51 -5.51
CA GLN A 33 -5.88 14.37 -5.65
C GLN A 33 -6.24 14.66 -7.12
N ALA A 34 -5.25 14.71 -8.03
CA ALA A 34 -5.48 14.99 -9.45
C ALA A 34 -6.37 13.93 -10.14
N ILE A 35 -6.34 12.69 -9.66
CA ILE A 35 -7.15 11.58 -10.18
C ILE A 35 -8.17 11.04 -9.16
N GLY A 36 -8.09 11.48 -7.91
CA GLY A 36 -8.98 11.03 -6.83
C GLY A 36 -8.81 9.56 -6.48
N GLN A 37 -7.58 9.05 -6.52
CA GLN A 37 -7.25 7.65 -6.27
C GLN A 37 -5.97 7.52 -5.43
N TRP A 38 -5.86 6.41 -4.70
CA TRP A 38 -4.63 5.94 -4.07
C TRP A 38 -3.76 5.27 -5.12
N GLU A 39 -2.48 5.62 -5.13
CA GLU A 39 -1.45 4.93 -5.90
C GLU A 39 -0.62 4.08 -4.95
N LEU A 40 -0.53 2.79 -5.25
CA LEU A 40 0.39 1.87 -4.59
C LEU A 40 1.72 1.87 -5.34
N ARG A 41 2.80 2.10 -4.61
CA ARG A 41 4.18 2.13 -5.13
C ARG A 41 5.06 1.20 -4.30
N ARG A 42 6.12 0.62 -4.88
CA ARG A 42 7.14 -0.07 -4.07
C ARG A 42 7.94 0.95 -3.28
N ALA A 43 8.35 0.56 -2.08
CA ALA A 43 9.22 1.38 -1.25
C ALA A 43 10.50 1.76 -1.99
N GLY A 44 10.78 3.06 -2.09
CA GLY A 44 11.96 3.57 -2.79
C GLY A 44 11.85 3.59 -4.33
N GLU A 45 10.73 3.16 -4.91
CA GLU A 45 10.49 3.23 -6.35
C GLU A 45 9.47 4.31 -6.71
N SER A 46 9.62 4.89 -7.90
CA SER A 46 8.65 5.85 -8.45
C SER A 46 7.56 5.18 -9.29
N GLU A 47 7.66 3.86 -9.52
CA GLU A 47 6.69 3.11 -10.31
C GLU A 47 5.41 2.86 -9.52
N VAL A 48 4.28 3.14 -10.16
CA VAL A 48 2.94 2.86 -9.63
C VAL A 48 2.54 1.46 -10.04
N ILE A 49 2.39 0.57 -9.06
CA ILE A 49 2.02 -0.82 -9.26
C ILE A 49 0.54 -0.94 -9.55
N GLU A 50 -0.28 -0.27 -8.73
CA GLU A 50 -1.74 -0.32 -8.84
C GLU A 50 -2.35 0.99 -8.34
N ARG A 51 -3.57 1.28 -8.80
CA ARG A 51 -4.36 2.44 -8.39
C ARG A 51 -5.75 2.00 -8.00
N ASP A 52 -6.25 2.52 -6.89
CA ASP A 52 -7.63 2.29 -6.49
C ASP A 52 -8.23 3.49 -5.76
N GLN A 53 -9.56 3.61 -5.78
CA GLN A 53 -10.25 4.65 -5.01
C GLN A 53 -10.16 4.39 -3.50
N TYR A 54 -10.05 3.13 -3.08
CA TYR A 54 -10.08 2.73 -1.68
C TYR A 54 -8.73 2.16 -1.23
N ARG A 55 -8.11 2.81 -0.22
CA ARG A 55 -6.87 2.31 0.40
C ARG A 55 -6.97 0.86 0.88
N ASN A 56 -8.16 0.46 1.33
CA ASN A 56 -8.38 -0.88 1.88
C ASN A 56 -8.36 -1.96 0.80
N ASP A 57 -8.73 -1.64 -0.44
CA ASP A 57 -8.70 -2.59 -1.55
C ASP A 57 -7.25 -2.92 -1.92
N LEU A 58 -6.42 -1.88 -2.08
CA LEU A 58 -4.98 -2.02 -2.30
C LEU A 58 -4.30 -2.78 -1.16
N PHE A 59 -4.62 -2.44 0.09
CA PHE A 59 -4.07 -3.14 1.25
C PHE A 59 -4.51 -4.62 1.29
N SER A 60 -5.78 -4.91 1.00
CA SER A 60 -6.29 -6.29 0.92
C SER A 60 -5.64 -7.08 -0.22
N ALA A 61 -5.36 -6.44 -1.36
CA ALA A 61 -4.68 -7.06 -2.49
C ALA A 61 -3.23 -7.45 -2.15
N ILE A 62 -2.53 -6.62 -1.36
CA ILE A 62 -1.21 -6.96 -0.81
C ILE A 62 -1.33 -8.15 0.16
N GLN A 63 -2.26 -8.10 1.11
CA GLN A 63 -2.47 -9.18 2.10
C GLN A 63 -2.88 -10.51 1.46
N SER A 64 -3.61 -10.45 0.35
CA SER A 64 -4.02 -11.61 -0.43
C SER A 64 -2.88 -12.20 -1.28
N GLY A 65 -1.72 -11.53 -1.37
CA GLY A 65 -0.61 -11.92 -2.24
C GLY A 65 -0.88 -11.71 -3.73
N ARG A 66 -1.93 -10.94 -4.08
CA ARG A 66 -2.23 -10.53 -5.46
C ARG A 66 -1.19 -9.55 -5.96
N ILE A 67 -0.65 -8.72 -5.07
CA ILE A 67 0.43 -7.77 -5.34
C ILE A 67 1.70 -8.25 -4.63
N LYS A 68 2.81 -8.32 -5.37
CA LYS A 68 4.13 -8.82 -4.92
C LYS A 68 5.25 -7.84 -5.22
#